data_AF-R1G161-F1
#
_entry.id   AF-R1G161-F1
#
_cell.length_a   1.000
_cell.length_b   1.000
_cell.length_c   1.000
_cell.angle_alpha   90.00
_cell.angle_beta   90.00
_cell.angle_gamma   90.00
#
_symmetry.space_group_name_H-M   'P 1'
#
loop_
_entity.id
_entity.type
_entity.pdbx_description
1 polymer ?
#
loop_
_entity_poly.entity_id
_entity_poly.type
_entity_poly.pdbx_seq_one_letter_code
_entity_poly.pdbx_strand_id
1 'polypeptide(L)'
;MASVVSAIVAAVVALLVAALGHWQWRRQRAATAAEQYRLERAEALKELWSVLNEHATAARIAELGPEEFYGHLQALNFFLIRRAPFLTEPEKDLALLYLEGICAFRIRVERSRNKAARAAMITTARLGRVGELMGALEAGQLVQDLEDRFAAHIGDAMRGKSKDIDVTELRSRLREAKFVLGPPADPG
;
A
#
# COMPACT_ATOMS: atom_id res chain seq x y z
N MET A 1 -21.23 65.94 -16.43
CA MET A 1 -21.73 64.91 -15.47
C MET A 1 -21.71 63.49 -16.06
N ALA A 2 -22.14 63.28 -17.33
CA ALA A 2 -22.14 61.95 -17.95
C ALA A 2 -20.78 61.23 -18.02
N SER A 3 -19.67 61.97 -18.23
CA SER A 3 -18.31 61.41 -18.30
C SER A 3 -17.80 60.86 -16.96
N VAL A 4 -18.14 61.52 -15.84
CA VAL A 4 -17.74 61.11 -14.49
C VAL A 4 -18.47 59.84 -14.08
N VAL A 5 -19.78 59.75 -14.35
CA VAL A 5 -20.57 58.55 -14.07
C VAL A 5 -20.06 57.35 -14.89
N SER A 6 -19.74 57.57 -16.17
CA SER A 6 -19.15 56.53 -17.03
C SER A 6 -17.80 56.03 -16.50
N ALA A 7 -16.92 56.94 -16.05
CA ALA A 7 -15.63 56.59 -15.48
C ALA A 7 -15.75 55.78 -14.17
N ILE A 8 -16.71 56.14 -13.30
CA ILE A 8 -16.99 55.41 -12.05
C ILE A 8 -17.50 54.01 -12.37
N VAL A 9 -18.45 53.88 -13.29
CA VAL A 9 -18.99 52.57 -13.70
C VAL A 9 -17.88 51.69 -14.30
N ALA A 10 -17.03 52.24 -15.17
CA ALA A 10 -15.91 51.51 -15.75
C ALA A 10 -14.91 51.03 -14.67
N ALA A 11 -14.60 51.87 -13.68
CA ALA A 11 -13.72 51.51 -12.58
C ALA A 11 -14.31 50.38 -11.71
N VAL A 12 -15.61 50.43 -11.42
CA VAL A 12 -16.31 49.38 -10.66
C VAL A 12 -16.31 48.06 -11.43
N VAL A 13 -16.61 48.09 -12.73
CA VAL A 13 -16.57 46.89 -13.58
C VAL A 13 -15.15 46.30 -13.63
N ALA A 14 -14.12 47.14 -13.78
CA ALA A 14 -12.74 46.68 -13.78
C ALA A 14 -12.34 46.01 -12.46
N LEU A 15 -12.74 46.59 -11.32
CA LEU A 15 -12.51 45.99 -9.99
C LEU A 15 -13.23 44.65 -9.82
N LEU A 16 -14.47 44.54 -10.29
CA LEU A 16 -15.24 43.29 -10.23
C LEU A 16 -14.61 42.19 -11.10
N VAL A 17 -14.18 42.52 -12.32
CA VAL A 17 -13.49 41.57 -13.20
C VAL A 17 -12.17 41.10 -12.59
N ALA A 18 -11.39 42.02 -11.99
CA ALA A 18 -10.16 41.66 -11.30
C ALA A 18 -10.40 40.74 -10.09
N ALA A 19 -11.44 41.01 -9.29
CA ALA A 19 -11.81 40.19 -8.14
C ALA A 19 -12.26 38.77 -8.57
N LEU A 20 -13.08 38.68 -9.61
CA LEU A 20 -13.53 37.41 -10.17
C LEU A 20 -12.36 36.60 -10.76
N GLY A 21 -11.46 37.25 -11.50
CA GLY A 21 -10.26 36.62 -12.04
C GLY A 21 -9.36 36.07 -10.93
N HIS A 22 -9.15 36.83 -9.85
CA HIS A 22 -8.37 36.36 -8.70
C HIS A 22 -9.02 35.16 -7.99
N TRP A 23 -10.35 35.20 -7.80
CA TRP A 23 -11.09 34.09 -7.19
C TRP A 23 -11.02 32.83 -8.05
N GLN A 24 -11.21 32.95 -9.37
CA GLN A 24 -11.13 31.83 -10.30
C GLN A 24 -9.72 31.24 -10.36
N TRP A 25 -8.68 32.08 -10.34
CA TRP A 25 -7.29 31.62 -10.30
C TRP A 25 -6.97 30.85 -9.02
N ARG A 26 -7.43 31.34 -7.85
CA ARG A 26 -7.29 30.60 -6.58
C ARG A 26 -8.01 29.26 -6.63
N ARG A 27 -9.22 29.22 -7.19
CA ARG A 27 -10.00 27.99 -7.35
C ARG A 27 -9.32 26.99 -8.29
N GLN A 28 -8.76 27.47 -9.40
CA GLN A 28 -7.99 26.64 -10.33
C GLN A 28 -6.73 26.08 -9.67
N ARG A 29 -5.96 26.91 -8.95
CA ARG A 29 -4.78 26.43 -8.21
C ARG A 29 -5.12 25.35 -7.19
N ALA A 30 -6.21 25.53 -6.43
CA ALA A 30 -6.68 24.52 -5.49
C ALA A 30 -7.08 23.21 -6.19
N ALA A 31 -7.78 23.30 -7.33
CA ALA A 31 -8.15 22.14 -8.13
C ALA A 31 -6.91 21.42 -8.71
N THR A 32 -5.93 22.17 -9.21
CA THR A 32 -4.68 21.61 -9.73
C THR A 32 -3.88 20.92 -8.62
N ALA A 33 -3.78 21.52 -7.43
CA ALA A 33 -3.08 20.92 -6.30
C ALA A 33 -3.77 19.63 -5.82
N ALA A 34 -5.12 19.61 -5.79
CA ALA A 34 -5.87 18.41 -5.45
C ALA A 34 -5.68 17.29 -6.47
N GLU A 35 -5.64 17.62 -7.76
CA GLU A 35 -5.40 16.62 -8.81
C GLU A 35 -3.96 16.09 -8.79
N GLN A 36 -2.97 16.96 -8.57
CA GLN A 36 -1.57 16.56 -8.38
C GLN A 36 -1.42 15.61 -7.20
N TYR A 37 -2.03 15.94 -6.05
CA TYR A 37 -2.02 15.04 -4.89
C TYR A 37 -2.64 13.67 -5.21
N ARG A 38 -3.76 13.63 -5.93
CA ARG A 38 -4.38 12.36 -6.33
C ARG A 38 -3.48 11.52 -7.23
N LEU A 39 -2.78 12.14 -8.17
CA LEU A 39 -1.83 11.47 -9.06
C LEU A 39 -0.64 10.92 -8.27
N GLU A 40 -0.03 11.74 -7.40
CA GLU A 40 1.09 11.33 -6.56
C GLU A 40 0.71 10.21 -5.59
N ARG A 41 -0.51 10.26 -5.04
CA ARG A 41 -1.09 9.19 -4.22
C ARG A 41 -1.27 7.88 -4.97
N ALA A 42 -1.83 7.95 -6.18
CA ALA A 42 -1.98 6.77 -7.02
C ALA A 42 -0.62 6.16 -7.39
N GLU A 43 0.37 7.01 -7.66
CA GLU A 43 1.74 6.58 -7.96
C GLU A 43 2.41 5.94 -6.73
N ALA A 44 2.30 6.56 -5.56
CA ALA A 44 2.84 6.01 -4.31
C ALA A 44 2.29 4.61 -4.00
N LEU A 45 1.00 4.37 -4.28
CA LEU A 45 0.38 3.04 -4.10
C LEU A 45 0.85 2.01 -5.13
N LYS A 46 1.04 2.42 -6.39
CA LYS A 46 1.59 1.53 -7.43
C LYS A 46 3.04 1.15 -7.10
N GLU A 47 3.85 2.12 -6.71
CA GLU A 47 5.22 1.87 -6.28
C GLU A 47 5.25 0.94 -5.07
N LEU A 48 4.40 1.20 -4.06
CA LEU A 48 4.29 0.33 -2.88
C LEU A 48 3.98 -1.11 -3.27
N TRP A 49 3.04 -1.31 -4.20
CA TRP A 49 2.73 -2.64 -4.72
C TRP A 49 3.90 -3.30 -5.42
N SER A 50 4.63 -2.55 -6.27
CA SER A 50 5.81 -3.08 -6.96
C SER A 50 6.84 -3.56 -5.95
N VAL A 51 7.15 -2.74 -4.95
CA VAL A 51 8.10 -3.08 -3.87
C VAL A 51 7.65 -4.32 -3.09
N LEU A 52 6.38 -4.39 -2.72
CA LEU A 52 5.83 -5.55 -2.03
C LEU A 52 5.88 -6.81 -2.89
N ASN A 53 5.58 -6.71 -4.18
CA ASN A 53 5.61 -7.85 -5.09
C ASN A 53 7.05 -8.33 -5.36
N GLU A 54 8.02 -7.42 -5.43
CA GLU A 54 9.45 -7.74 -5.52
C GLU A 54 9.91 -8.50 -4.27
N HIS A 55 9.56 -8.01 -3.08
CA HIS A 55 9.87 -8.69 -1.82
C HIS A 55 9.13 -10.03 -1.68
N ALA A 56 7.87 -10.10 -2.08
CA ALA A 56 7.08 -11.33 -2.12
C ALA A 56 7.72 -12.39 -3.04
N THR A 57 8.19 -11.96 -4.20
CA THR A 57 8.84 -12.82 -5.19
C THR A 57 10.20 -13.29 -4.69
N ALA A 58 11.01 -12.40 -4.12
CA ALA A 58 12.26 -12.78 -3.45
C ALA A 58 11.98 -13.81 -2.33
N ALA A 59 10.93 -13.59 -1.55
CA ALA A 59 10.48 -14.50 -0.50
C ALA A 59 9.82 -15.79 -0.98
N ARG A 60 9.54 -15.95 -2.27
CA ARG A 60 9.14 -17.22 -2.88
C ARG A 60 10.35 -17.97 -3.47
N ILE A 61 11.37 -17.25 -3.95
CA ILE A 61 12.48 -17.81 -4.76
C ILE A 61 13.76 -18.05 -3.94
N ALA A 62 14.26 -17.04 -3.22
CA ALA A 62 15.59 -17.08 -2.60
C ALA A 62 15.52 -17.58 -1.16
N GLU A 63 16.38 -18.49 -0.68
CA GLU A 63 16.44 -18.95 0.73
C GLU A 63 16.56 -17.78 1.72
N LEU A 64 15.44 -17.16 2.09
CA LEU A 64 15.41 -16.00 2.96
C LEU A 64 15.74 -16.39 4.39
N GLY A 65 16.98 -16.13 4.78
CA GLY A 65 17.38 -16.18 6.17
C GLY A 65 16.69 -15.08 7.01
N PRO A 66 16.72 -15.20 8.35
CA PRO A 66 16.19 -14.16 9.24
C PRO A 66 16.79 -12.78 8.98
N GLU A 67 18.09 -12.69 8.69
CA GLU A 67 18.79 -11.43 8.42
C GLU A 67 18.32 -10.75 7.11
N GLU A 68 18.16 -11.54 6.05
CA GLU A 68 17.68 -11.04 4.76
C GLU A 68 16.23 -10.54 4.87
N PHE A 69 15.40 -11.21 5.67
CA PHE A 69 14.06 -10.74 6.00
C PHE A 69 14.07 -9.37 6.69
N TYR A 70 14.91 -9.15 7.70
CA TYR A 70 15.04 -7.84 8.33
C TYR A 70 15.49 -6.77 7.33
N GLY A 71 16.37 -7.13 6.39
CA GLY A 71 16.75 -6.24 5.29
C GLY A 71 15.56 -5.84 4.41
N HIS A 72 14.69 -6.79 4.04
CA HIS A 72 13.47 -6.51 3.28
C HIS A 72 12.46 -5.66 4.07
N LEU A 73 12.25 -5.96 5.36
CA LEU A 73 11.41 -5.16 6.25
C LEU A 73 11.94 -3.74 6.39
N GLN A 74 13.25 -3.58 6.55
CA GLN A 74 13.89 -2.27 6.66
C GLN A 74 13.74 -1.48 5.37
N ALA A 75 13.94 -2.11 4.20
CA ALA A 75 13.73 -1.49 2.90
C ALA A 75 12.28 -1.02 2.72
N LEU A 76 11.30 -1.86 3.07
CA LEU A 76 9.89 -1.49 3.07
C LEU A 76 9.62 -0.32 4.02
N ASN A 77 10.14 -0.35 5.25
CA ASN A 77 9.98 0.74 6.21
C ASN A 77 10.54 2.07 5.69
N PHE A 78 11.74 2.07 5.09
CA PHE A 78 12.29 3.26 4.46
C PHE A 78 11.39 3.78 3.33
N PHE A 79 10.83 2.89 2.52
CA PHE A 79 9.89 3.26 1.47
C PHE A 79 8.61 3.90 2.07
N LEU A 80 8.02 3.27 3.10
CA LEU A 80 6.82 3.77 3.77
C LEU A 80 7.04 5.15 4.38
N ILE A 81 8.20 5.40 4.99
CA ILE A 81 8.59 6.71 5.52
C ILE A 81 8.72 7.73 4.39
N ARG A 82 9.41 7.37 3.30
CA ARG A 82 9.61 8.26 2.14
C ARG A 82 8.29 8.66 1.47
N ARG A 83 7.32 7.75 1.41
CA ARG A 83 6.00 7.97 0.80
C ARG A 83 4.90 8.30 1.81
N ALA A 84 5.24 8.54 3.08
CA ALA A 84 4.28 8.79 4.15
C ALA A 84 3.24 9.88 3.88
N PRO A 85 3.55 11.01 3.19
CA PRO A 85 2.53 12.03 2.88
C PRO A 85 1.39 11.54 1.97
N PHE A 86 1.61 10.43 1.25
CA PHE A 86 0.70 9.88 0.27
C PHE A 86 0.10 8.54 0.69
N LEU A 87 0.48 8.02 1.85
CA LEU A 87 0.05 6.73 2.38
C LEU A 87 -0.65 6.94 3.72
N THR A 88 -1.82 6.34 3.85
CA THR A 88 -2.59 6.28 5.10
C THR A 88 -2.01 5.20 6.03
N GLU A 89 -2.23 5.33 7.34
CA GLU A 89 -1.78 4.32 8.31
C GLU A 89 -2.31 2.91 8.00
N PRO A 90 -3.60 2.70 7.64
CA PRO A 90 -4.08 1.38 7.26
C PRO A 90 -3.36 0.78 6.04
N GLU A 91 -2.93 1.60 5.08
CA GLU A 91 -2.17 1.13 3.91
C GLU A 91 -0.76 0.68 4.30
N LYS A 92 -0.11 1.41 5.21
CA LYS A 92 1.20 1.04 5.76
C LYS A 92 1.09 -0.26 6.56
N ASP A 93 0.07 -0.36 7.40
CA ASP A 93 -0.22 -1.56 8.20
C ASP A 93 -0.49 -2.77 7.31
N LEU A 94 -1.30 -2.62 6.26
CA LEU A 94 -1.60 -3.71 5.34
C LEU A 94 -0.34 -4.18 4.59
N ALA A 95 0.53 -3.25 4.18
CA ALA A 95 1.79 -3.56 3.51
C ALA A 95 2.72 -4.40 4.41
N LEU A 96 2.84 -4.01 5.68
CA LEU A 96 3.63 -4.73 6.68
C LEU A 96 3.05 -6.12 6.96
N LEU A 97 1.73 -6.23 7.16
CA LEU A 97 1.04 -7.50 7.38
C LEU A 97 1.22 -8.47 6.21
N TYR A 98 1.21 -7.97 4.97
CA TYR A 98 1.43 -8.78 3.79
C TYR A 98 2.85 -9.36 3.74
N LEU A 99 3.87 -8.52 3.97
CA LEU A 99 5.26 -8.97 3.98
C LEU A 99 5.52 -9.98 5.11
N GLU A 100 5.03 -9.70 6.32
CA GLU A 100 5.09 -10.62 7.46
C GLU A 100 4.42 -11.96 7.13
N GLY A 101 3.21 -11.92 6.55
CA GLY A 101 2.46 -13.11 6.18
C GLY A 101 3.19 -13.99 5.18
N ILE A 102 3.78 -13.41 4.13
CA ILE A 102 4.57 -14.16 3.15
C ILE A 102 5.79 -14.82 3.79
N CYS A 103 6.55 -14.07 4.57
CA CYS A 103 7.78 -14.58 5.16
C CYS A 103 7.49 -15.67 6.19
N ALA A 104 6.47 -15.48 7.02
CA ALA A 104 6.08 -16.46 8.01
C ALA A 104 5.49 -17.74 7.35
N PHE A 105 4.74 -17.57 6.25
CA PHE A 105 4.29 -18.69 5.43
C PHE A 105 5.47 -19.47 4.84
N ARG A 106 6.47 -18.78 4.29
CA ARG A 106 7.68 -19.38 3.74
C ARG A 106 8.45 -20.19 4.79
N ILE A 107 8.68 -19.64 5.98
CA ILE A 107 9.36 -20.33 7.08
C ILE A 107 8.62 -21.62 7.44
N ARG A 108 7.28 -21.62 7.40
CA ARG A 108 6.46 -22.81 7.60
C ARG A 108 6.66 -23.83 6.48
N VAL A 109 6.74 -23.40 5.22
CA VAL A 109 7.08 -24.26 4.07
C VAL A 109 8.42 -24.93 4.25
N GLU A 110 9.45 -24.18 4.64
CA GLU A 110 10.78 -24.72 4.88
C GLU A 110 10.79 -25.75 6.01
N ARG A 111 10.10 -25.48 7.12
CA ARG A 111 9.98 -26.40 8.27
C ARG A 111 9.19 -27.67 7.95
N SER A 112 8.20 -27.62 7.04
CA SER A 112 7.32 -28.76 6.72
C SER A 112 8.03 -29.97 6.09
N ARG A 113 9.27 -29.80 5.58
CA ARG A 113 10.02 -30.80 4.78
C ARG A 113 9.26 -31.34 3.55
N ASN A 114 8.13 -30.75 3.17
CA ASN A 114 7.36 -31.17 2.01
C ASN A 114 7.94 -30.58 0.72
N LYS A 115 8.58 -31.44 -0.09
CA LYS A 115 9.20 -31.05 -1.37
C LYS A 115 8.18 -30.48 -2.37
N ALA A 116 6.95 -31.01 -2.39
CA ALA A 116 5.90 -30.51 -3.28
C ALA A 116 5.44 -29.11 -2.87
N ALA A 117 5.31 -28.83 -1.57
CA ALA A 117 4.98 -27.51 -1.07
C ALA A 117 6.09 -26.48 -1.36
N ARG A 118 7.37 -26.86 -1.21
CA ARG A 118 8.51 -26.00 -1.59
C ARG A 118 8.53 -25.69 -3.09
N ALA A 119 8.35 -26.71 -3.93
CA ALA A 119 8.26 -26.52 -5.37
C ALA A 119 7.06 -25.64 -5.74
N ALA A 120 5.91 -25.83 -5.10
CA ALA A 120 4.72 -25.01 -5.31
C ALA A 120 4.92 -23.56 -4.85
N MET A 121 5.66 -23.30 -3.76
CA MET A 121 5.98 -21.95 -3.30
C MET A 121 6.78 -21.16 -4.34
N ILE A 122 7.71 -21.81 -5.04
CA ILE A 122 8.53 -21.20 -6.08
C ILE A 122 7.75 -21.03 -7.39
N THR A 123 6.91 -22.01 -7.74
CA THR A 123 6.28 -22.10 -9.08
C THR A 123 4.88 -21.51 -9.16
N THR A 124 4.17 -21.36 -8.03
CA THR A 124 2.78 -20.89 -8.02
C THR A 124 2.66 -19.56 -7.29
N ALA A 125 2.04 -18.58 -7.95
CA ALA A 125 1.63 -17.34 -7.30
C ALA A 125 0.47 -17.55 -6.29
N ARG A 126 -0.21 -18.71 -6.35
CA ARG A 126 -1.36 -19.03 -5.49
C ARG A 126 -0.91 -19.77 -4.24
N LEU A 127 -0.64 -19.00 -3.19
CA LEU A 127 -0.21 -19.50 -1.88
C LEU A 127 -1.25 -20.42 -1.20
N GLY A 128 -2.53 -20.34 -1.55
CA GLY A 128 -3.55 -21.28 -1.10
C GLY A 128 -3.22 -22.74 -1.44
N ARG A 129 -2.72 -23.02 -2.65
CA ARG A 129 -2.34 -24.39 -3.09
C ARG A 129 -1.13 -24.93 -2.33
N VAL A 130 -0.20 -24.04 -1.99
CA VAL A 130 0.94 -24.38 -1.12
C VAL A 130 0.46 -24.73 0.28
N GLY A 131 -0.57 -24.02 0.77
CA GLY A 131 -1.22 -24.29 2.05
C GLY A 131 -1.87 -25.67 2.11
N GLU A 132 -2.61 -26.06 1.06
CA GLU A 132 -3.21 -27.41 0.94
C GLU A 132 -2.16 -28.51 1.09
N LEU A 133 -1.03 -28.36 0.38
CA LEU A 133 0.05 -29.34 0.37
C LEU A 133 0.70 -29.53 1.75
N MET A 134 0.60 -28.55 2.65
CA MET A 134 1.19 -28.60 3.99
C MET A 134 0.20 -28.88 5.11
N GLY A 135 -1.09 -29.04 4.82
CA GLY A 135 -2.12 -29.00 5.86
C GLY A 135 -2.19 -27.63 6.56
N ALA A 136 -1.82 -26.56 5.86
CA ALA A 136 -1.83 -25.17 6.32
C ALA A 136 -2.63 -24.29 5.34
N LEU A 137 -3.79 -24.79 4.91
CA LEU A 137 -4.65 -24.13 3.93
C LEU A 137 -5.04 -22.71 4.37
N GLU A 138 -5.45 -22.56 5.63
CA GLU A 138 -5.85 -21.29 6.23
C GLU A 138 -4.75 -20.22 6.13
N ALA A 139 -3.49 -20.65 6.25
CA ALA A 139 -2.35 -19.77 6.13
C ALA A 139 -2.10 -19.30 4.70
N GLY A 140 -2.14 -20.23 3.75
CA GLY A 140 -1.99 -19.90 2.32
C GLY A 140 -3.13 -19.00 1.83
N GLN A 141 -4.35 -19.25 2.32
CA GLN A 141 -5.52 -18.43 2.07
C GLN A 141 -5.42 -17.05 2.71
N LEU A 142 -4.90 -16.93 3.94
CA LEU A 142 -4.73 -15.65 4.60
C LEU A 142 -3.78 -14.73 3.83
N VAL A 143 -2.64 -15.25 3.38
CA VAL A 143 -1.69 -14.45 2.61
C VAL A 143 -2.27 -14.05 1.25
N GLN A 144 -3.05 -14.95 0.63
CA GLN A 144 -3.73 -14.64 -0.63
C GLN A 144 -4.87 -13.62 -0.45
N ASP A 145 -5.62 -13.66 0.65
CA ASP A 145 -6.62 -12.65 1.03
C ASP A 145 -5.96 -11.28 1.28
N LEU A 146 -4.78 -11.25 1.90
CA LEU A 146 -3.97 -10.03 2.03
C LEU A 146 -3.55 -9.46 0.67
N GLU A 147 -3.08 -10.32 -0.24
CA GLU A 147 -2.70 -9.96 -1.61
C GLU A 147 -3.89 -9.36 -2.38
N ASP A 148 -5.03 -10.05 -2.35
CA ASP A 148 -6.26 -9.66 -3.05
C ASP A 148 -6.84 -8.35 -2.50
N ARG A 149 -6.84 -8.17 -1.16
CA ARG A 149 -7.29 -6.92 -0.53
C ARG A 149 -6.40 -5.74 -0.87
N PHE A 150 -5.08 -5.96 -0.91
CA PHE A 150 -4.14 -4.91 -1.30
C PHE A 150 -4.37 -4.49 -2.75
N ALA A 151 -4.47 -5.46 -3.67
CA ALA A 151 -4.74 -5.20 -5.08
C ALA A 151 -6.10 -4.50 -5.30
N ALA A 152 -7.14 -4.94 -4.59
CA ALA A 152 -8.46 -4.30 -4.64
C ALA A 152 -8.41 -2.85 -4.16
N HIS A 153 -7.72 -2.59 -3.05
CA HIS A 153 -7.59 -1.25 -2.49
C HIS A 153 -6.83 -0.28 -3.41
N ILE A 154 -5.74 -0.73 -4.04
CA ILE A 154 -5.04 0.08 -5.05
C ILE A 154 -5.98 0.38 -6.22
N GLY A 155 -6.70 -0.63 -6.71
CA GLY A 155 -7.68 -0.47 -7.79
C GLY A 155 -8.74 0.58 -7.46
N ASP A 156 -9.24 0.56 -6.23
CA ASP A 156 -10.24 1.49 -5.70
C ASP A 156 -9.66 2.91 -5.53
N ALA A 157 -8.48 3.03 -4.95
CA ALA A 157 -7.76 4.30 -4.83
C ALA A 157 -7.46 4.96 -6.19
N MET A 158 -7.03 4.18 -7.18
CA MET A 158 -6.81 4.66 -8.56
C MET A 158 -8.09 5.16 -9.23
N ARG A 159 -9.24 4.58 -8.86
CA ARG A 159 -10.58 5.02 -9.31
C ARG A 159 -11.11 6.20 -8.50
N GLY A 160 -10.35 6.74 -7.54
CA GLY A 160 -10.80 7.79 -6.62
C GLY A 160 -11.84 7.34 -5.60
N LYS A 161 -12.02 6.03 -5.43
CA LYS A 161 -12.90 5.43 -4.42
C LYS A 161 -12.01 4.96 -3.27
N SER A 162 -11.71 5.82 -2.30
CA SER A 162 -11.02 5.35 -1.10
C SER A 162 -12.05 4.80 -0.12
N LYS A 163 -12.03 3.49 0.13
CA LYS A 163 -12.70 2.90 1.30
C LYS A 163 -11.68 2.77 2.40
N ASP A 164 -12.10 2.96 3.65
CA ASP A 164 -11.24 2.65 4.78
C ASP A 164 -10.94 1.16 4.80
N ILE A 165 -9.66 0.82 4.89
CA ILE A 165 -9.21 -0.56 5.08
C ILE A 165 -9.28 -0.86 6.58
N ASP A 166 -10.13 -1.81 6.96
CA ASP A 166 -10.03 -2.41 8.29
C ASP A 166 -9.03 -3.57 8.26
N VAL A 167 -7.87 -3.34 8.88
CA VAL A 167 -6.79 -4.32 9.03
C VAL A 167 -6.89 -5.12 10.34
N THR A 168 -7.84 -4.81 11.22
CA THR A 168 -7.95 -5.37 12.57
C THR A 168 -8.20 -6.87 12.52
N GLU A 169 -9.17 -7.30 11.71
CA GLU A 169 -9.52 -8.71 11.52
C GLU A 169 -8.33 -9.50 10.95
N LEU A 170 -7.66 -8.95 9.93
CA LEU A 170 -6.51 -9.58 9.27
C LEU A 170 -5.33 -9.74 10.23
N ARG A 171 -5.06 -8.73 11.06
CA ARG A 171 -4.05 -8.78 12.10
C ARG A 171 -4.39 -9.81 13.19
N SER A 172 -5.66 -10.01 13.52
CA SER A 172 -6.08 -11.08 14.44
C SER A 172 -5.79 -12.46 13.83
N ARG A 173 -6.24 -12.66 12.59
CA ARG A 173 -6.05 -13.92 11.86
C ARG A 173 -4.56 -14.26 11.67
N LEU A 174 -3.71 -13.28 11.39
CA LEU A 174 -2.26 -13.49 11.26
C LEU A 174 -1.63 -13.90 12.60
N ARG A 175 -2.08 -13.29 13.71
CA ARG A 175 -1.67 -13.66 15.07
C ARG A 175 -2.12 -15.07 15.45
N GLU A 176 -3.39 -15.40 15.19
CA GLU A 176 -3.97 -16.72 15.47
C GLU A 176 -3.30 -17.84 14.66
N ALA A 177 -2.95 -17.56 13.41
CA ALA A 177 -2.18 -18.47 12.56
C ALA A 177 -0.72 -18.64 13.02
N LYS A 178 -0.33 -18.01 14.13
CA LYS A 178 1.01 -18.01 14.75
C LYS A 178 2.11 -17.57 13.79
N PHE A 179 1.78 -16.64 12.89
CA PHE A 179 2.73 -16.11 11.92
C PHE A 179 3.54 -14.92 12.43
N VAL A 180 3.30 -14.45 13.64
CA VAL A 180 4.15 -13.41 14.23
C VAL A 180 5.54 -13.99 14.45
N LEU A 181 6.47 -13.56 13.60
CA LEU A 181 7.88 -13.63 13.90
C LEU A 181 8.09 -12.73 15.11
N GLY A 182 8.28 -13.35 16.29
CA GLY A 182 8.71 -12.60 17.46
C GLY A 182 9.99 -11.83 17.15
N PRO A 183 10.32 -10.79 17.94
CA PRO A 183 11.60 -10.10 17.79
C PRO A 183 12.75 -11.13 17.75
N PRO A 184 13.85 -10.84 17.04
CA PRO A 184 14.97 -11.77 16.96
C PRO A 184 15.35 -12.14 18.39
N ALA A 185 15.49 -13.44 18.67
CA ALA A 185 15.98 -13.87 19.97
C ALA A 185 17.34 -13.19 20.18
N ASP A 186 17.47 -12.44 21.28
CA ASP A 186 18.75 -11.81 21.63
C ASP A 186 19.84 -12.89 21.57
N PRO A 187 20.92 -12.67 20.80
CA PRO A 187 22.07 -13.56 20.83
C PRO A 187 22.81 -13.32 22.15
N GLY A 188 22.28 -13.94 23.22
CA GLY A 188 22.94 -14.07 24.52
C GLY A 188 23.98 -15.19 24.53
#